data_AF-A0A8T7CQ38-F1
#
_entry.id   AF-A0A8T7CQ38-F1
#
_cell.length_a   1.000
_cell.length_b   1.000
_cell.length_c   1.000
_cell.angle_alpha   90.00
_cell.angle_beta   90.00
_cell.angle_gamma   90.00
#
_symmetry.space_group_name_H-M   'P 1'
#
loop_
_entity.id
_entity.type
_entity.pdbx_description
1 polymer ?
#
loop_
_entity_poly.entity_id
_entity_poly.type
_entity_poly.pdbx_seq_one_letter_code
_entity_poly.pdbx_strand_id
1 'polypeptide(L)'
;MTAFMLALAVVLIVGNTIRLDIENRRAEIEVCKLVGGSDAFVRRPFLYGGLWYGLGGGILALLLTEISLLLLRGPVTKLAGLYGSGFSLKGLGFGGVLMLIVGSSLLGWAGSWVATTRHLRNIEPS
;
A
#
# COMPACT_ATOMS: atom_id res chain seq x y z
N MET A 1 13.78 -8.24 -9.98
CA MET A 1 12.76 -8.14 -11.05
C MET A 1 11.35 -8.42 -10.51
N THR A 2 11.13 -9.51 -9.77
CA THR A 2 9.82 -9.87 -9.18
C THR A 2 9.22 -8.78 -8.28
N ALA A 3 10.03 -8.20 -7.38
CA ALA A 3 9.59 -7.12 -6.50
C ALA A 3 9.04 -5.90 -7.27
N PHE A 4 9.65 -5.58 -8.42
CA PHE A 4 9.19 -4.48 -9.27
C PHE A 4 7.85 -4.81 -9.95
N MET A 5 7.69 -6.03 -10.46
CA MET A 5 6.42 -6.46 -11.08
C MET A 5 5.27 -6.46 -10.07
N LEU A 6 5.52 -6.92 -8.84
CA LEU A 6 4.52 -6.88 -7.77
C LEU A 6 4.16 -5.44 -7.37
N ALA A 7 5.16 -4.56 -7.25
CA ALA A 7 4.90 -3.14 -7.00
C ALA A 7 4.02 -2.52 -8.09
N LEU A 8 4.28 -2.85 -9.36
CA LEU A 8 3.51 -2.35 -10.50
C LEU A 8 2.07 -2.88 -10.50
N ALA A 9 1.87 -4.16 -10.16
CA ALA A 9 0.54 -4.75 -9.99
C ALA A 9 -0.27 -4.04 -8.89
N VAL A 10 0.35 -3.72 -7.74
CA VAL A 10 -0.30 -2.97 -6.66
C VAL A 10 -0.73 -1.59 -7.13
N VAL A 11 0.15 -0.87 -7.85
CA VAL A 11 -0.19 0.46 -8.40
C VAL A 11 -1.37 0.38 -9.36
N LEU A 12 -1.44 -0.64 -10.21
CA LEU A 12 -2.57 -0.86 -11.13
C LEU A 12 -3.87 -1.16 -10.39
N ILE A 13 -3.85 -2.03 -9.38
CA ILE A 13 -5.03 -2.38 -8.59
C ILE A 13 -5.56 -1.14 -7.86
N VAL A 14 -4.69 -0.43 -7.12
CA VAL A 14 -5.06 0.79 -6.39
C VAL A 14 -5.57 1.86 -7.37
N GLY A 15 -4.93 2.02 -8.53
CA GLY A 15 -5.37 2.95 -9.56
C GLY A 15 -6.76 2.64 -10.10
N ASN A 16 -7.07 1.36 -10.34
CA ASN A 16 -8.41 0.92 -10.76
C ASN A 16 -9.45 1.13 -9.67
N THR A 17 -9.12 0.86 -8.41
CA THR A 17 -10.03 1.11 -7.27
C THR A 17 -10.34 2.60 -7.14
N ILE A 18 -9.33 3.48 -7.24
CA ILE A 18 -9.53 4.93 -7.21
C ILE A 18 -10.41 5.38 -8.37
N ARG A 19 -10.20 4.84 -9.58
CA ARG A 19 -11.04 5.15 -10.74
C ARG A 19 -12.51 4.82 -10.47
N LEU A 20 -12.79 3.62 -9.95
CA LEU A 20 -14.16 3.21 -9.60
C LEU A 20 -14.78 4.11 -8.53
N ASP A 21 -14.01 4.51 -7.53
CA ASP A 21 -14.48 5.41 -6.46
C ASP A 21 -14.77 6.83 -6.98
N ILE A 22 -13.96 7.34 -7.91
CA ILE A 22 -14.22 8.59 -8.63
C ILE A 22 -15.51 8.50 -9.46
N GLU A 23 -15.69 7.41 -10.20
CA GLU A 23 -16.88 7.18 -11.05
C GLU A 23 -18.16 7.17 -10.20
N ASN A 24 -18.14 6.48 -9.06
CA ASN A 24 -19.25 6.42 -8.11
C ASN A 24 -19.58 7.78 -7.47
N ARG A 25 -18.58 8.66 -7.31
CA ARG A 25 -18.73 10.02 -6.75
C ARG A 25 -18.80 11.11 -7.82
N ARG A 26 -18.90 10.75 -9.10
CA ARG A 26 -18.82 11.69 -10.23
C ARG A 26 -19.81 12.84 -10.12
N ALA A 27 -21.06 12.56 -9.75
CA ALA A 27 -22.10 13.59 -9.59
C ALA A 27 -21.77 14.59 -8.47
N GLU A 28 -21.18 14.13 -7.36
CA GLU A 28 -20.78 14.99 -6.24
C GLU A 28 -19.60 15.90 -6.63
N ILE A 29 -18.64 15.35 -7.39
CA ILE A 29 -17.49 16.10 -7.94
C ILE A 29 -17.96 17.17 -8.92
N GLU A 30 -18.94 16.85 -9.79
CA GLU A 30 -19.51 17.77 -10.77
C GLU A 30 -20.21 18.95 -10.09
N VAL A 31 -21.01 18.71 -9.05
CA VAL A 31 -21.58 19.78 -8.21
C VAL A 31 -20.49 20.61 -7.54
N CYS A 32 -19.44 19.97 -7.01
CA CYS A 32 -18.34 20.68 -6.37
C CYS A 32 -17.59 21.60 -7.34
N LYS A 33 -17.38 21.17 -8.59
CA LYS A 33 -16.79 21.99 -9.66
C LYS A 33 -17.68 23.16 -10.06
N LEU A 34 -19.00 22.96 -10.13
CA LEU A 34 -19.97 24.03 -10.46
C LEU A 34 -20.00 25.16 -9.42
N VAL A 35 -19.70 24.85 -8.15
CA VAL A 35 -19.61 25.83 -7.05
C VAL A 35 -18.20 26.46 -6.96
N GLY A 36 -17.29 26.13 -7.88
CA GLY A 36 -15.93 26.69 -7.95
C GLY A 36 -14.86 25.87 -7.20
N GLY A 37 -15.11 24.59 -6.92
CA GLY A 37 -14.17 23.69 -6.27
C GLY A 37 -12.93 23.40 -7.14
N SER A 38 -11.75 23.64 -6.60
CA SER A 38 -10.46 23.31 -7.24
C SER A 38 -10.24 21.80 -7.33
N ASP A 39 -9.61 21.32 -8.42
CA ASP A 39 -9.19 19.91 -8.57
C ASP A 39 -8.30 19.42 -7.41
N ALA A 40 -7.58 20.32 -6.74
CA ALA A 40 -6.78 20.00 -5.57
C ALA A 40 -7.63 19.60 -4.35
N PHE A 41 -8.87 20.09 -4.23
CA PHE A 41 -9.79 19.72 -3.17
C PHE A 41 -10.33 18.30 -3.39
N VAL A 42 -10.68 17.98 -4.65
CA VAL A 42 -11.17 16.67 -5.07
C VAL A 42 -10.10 15.59 -4.89
N ARG A 43 -8.83 15.92 -5.09
CA ARG A 43 -7.72 14.94 -5.07
C ARG A 43 -7.28 14.47 -3.68
N ARG A 44 -7.45 15.31 -2.64
CA ARG A 44 -7.04 15.02 -1.25
C ARG A 44 -7.63 13.72 -0.68
N PRO A 45 -8.94 13.45 -0.73
CA PRO A 45 -9.51 12.22 -0.17
C PRO A 45 -8.90 10.95 -0.78
N PHE A 46 -8.62 10.94 -2.09
CA PHE A 46 -8.01 9.79 -2.77
C PHE A 46 -6.56 9.55 -2.35
N LEU A 47 -5.80 10.62 -2.07
CA LEU A 47 -4.45 10.51 -1.53
C LEU A 47 -4.43 9.91 -0.12
N TYR A 48 -5.38 10.31 0.73
CA TYR A 48 -5.57 9.70 2.05
C TYR A 48 -5.97 8.22 1.94
N GLY A 49 -6.87 7.88 1.02
CA GLY A 49 -7.23 6.49 0.74
C GLY A 49 -6.02 5.63 0.36
N GLY A 50 -5.17 6.12 -0.55
CA GLY A 50 -3.92 5.46 -0.93
C GLY A 50 -2.94 5.22 0.22
N LEU A 51 -2.79 6.22 1.09
CA LEU A 51 -1.99 6.08 2.31
C LEU A 51 -2.54 4.99 3.23
N TRP A 52 -3.86 4.98 3.47
CA TRP A 52 -4.52 3.96 4.29
C TRP A 52 -4.40 2.56 3.72
N TYR A 53 -4.54 2.39 2.39
CA TYR A 53 -4.30 1.11 1.74
C TYR A 53 -2.84 0.64 1.89
N GLY A 54 -1.88 1.55 1.77
CA GLY A 54 -0.45 1.26 2.00
C GLY A 54 -0.13 0.90 3.45
N LEU A 55 -0.74 1.61 4.41
CA LEU A 55 -0.63 1.32 5.85
C LEU A 55 -1.23 -0.05 6.18
N GLY A 56 -2.45 -0.31 5.74
CA GLY A 56 -3.15 -1.58 5.96
C GLY A 56 -2.40 -2.77 5.36
N GLY A 57 -1.87 -2.61 4.13
CA GLY A 57 -1.02 -3.62 3.49
C GLY A 57 0.28 -3.87 4.27
N GLY A 58 0.91 -2.83 4.82
CA GLY A 58 2.09 -2.95 5.67
C GLY A 58 1.81 -3.69 6.97
N ILE A 59 0.72 -3.33 7.66
CA ILE A 59 0.30 -4.02 8.89
C ILE A 59 0.01 -5.49 8.62
N LEU A 60 -0.70 -5.81 7.53
CA LEU A 60 -0.98 -7.19 7.14
C LEU A 60 0.29 -7.97 6.81
N ALA A 61 1.24 -7.36 6.10
CA ALA A 61 2.53 -7.99 5.79
C ALA A 61 3.35 -8.27 7.06
N LEU A 62 3.34 -7.33 8.02
CA LEU A 62 3.98 -7.51 9.32
C LEU A 62 3.35 -8.69 10.08
N LEU A 63 2.03 -8.73 10.18
CA LEU A 63 1.31 -9.83 10.82
C LEU A 63 1.61 -11.18 10.15
N LEU A 64 1.57 -11.24 8.82
CA LEU A 64 1.92 -12.46 8.10
C LEU A 64 3.35 -12.91 8.40
N THR A 65 4.29 -11.96 8.47
CA THR A 65 5.69 -12.28 8.72
C THR A 65 5.90 -12.79 10.15
N GLU A 66 5.30 -12.15 11.15
CA GLU A 66 5.36 -12.62 12.55
C GLU A 66 4.69 -14.00 12.72
N ILE A 67 3.52 -14.22 12.12
CA ILE A 67 2.84 -15.52 12.15
C ILE A 67 3.72 -16.60 11.49
N SER A 68 4.31 -16.29 10.33
CA SER A 68 5.21 -17.22 9.64
C SER A 68 6.41 -17.57 10.51
N LEU A 69 7.05 -16.58 11.15
CA LEU A 69 8.15 -16.80 12.08
C LEU A 69 7.73 -17.66 13.28
N LEU A 70 6.55 -17.42 13.85
CA LEU A 70 6.03 -18.23 14.97
C LEU A 70 5.84 -19.70 14.58
N LEU A 71 5.28 -19.97 13.39
CA LEU A 71 5.10 -21.33 12.87
C LEU A 71 6.45 -22.01 12.56
N LEU A 72 7.42 -21.26 12.05
CA LEU A 72 8.74 -21.76 11.67
C LEU A 72 9.68 -21.96 12.87
N ARG A 73 9.46 -21.27 14.00
CA ARG A 73 10.31 -21.38 15.18
C ARG A 73 10.44 -22.80 15.69
N GLY A 74 9.34 -23.56 15.78
CA GLY A 74 9.36 -24.95 16.27
C GLY A 74 10.19 -25.93 15.41
N PRO A 75 9.95 -26.01 14.10
CA PRO A 75 10.76 -26.82 13.18
C PRO A 75 12.21 -26.37 13.12
N VAL A 76 12.46 -25.05 13.11
CA VAL A 76 13.81 -24.50 12.93
C VAL A 76 14.67 -24.70 14.18
N THR A 77 14.14 -24.60 15.41
CA THR A 77 14.95 -24.94 16.61
C THR A 77 15.30 -26.42 16.67
N LYS A 78 14.42 -27.31 16.21
CA LYS A 78 14.69 -28.76 16.15
C LYS A 78 15.79 -29.10 15.14
N LEU A 79 15.81 -28.39 14.00
CA LEU A 79 16.86 -28.51 12.98
C LEU A 79 18.17 -27.84 13.42
N ALA A 80 18.11 -26.65 14.01
CA ALA A 80 19.29 -25.92 14.48
C ALA A 80 20.02 -26.66 15.60
N GLY A 81 19.28 -27.34 16.48
CA GLY A 81 19.86 -28.20 17.53
C GLY A 81 20.60 -29.43 16.98
N LEU A 82 20.20 -29.95 15.82
CA LEU A 82 20.87 -31.08 15.15
C LEU A 82 22.11 -30.64 14.34
N TYR A 83 22.16 -29.39 13.89
CA TYR A 83 23.26 -28.85 13.08
C TYR A 83 24.30 -28.04 13.87
N GLY A 84 24.11 -27.84 15.18
CA GLY A 84 25.08 -27.17 16.06
C GLY A 84 25.32 -25.68 15.75
N SER A 85 24.57 -25.10 14.81
CA SER A 85 24.67 -23.68 14.45
C SER A 85 23.78 -22.86 15.36
N GLY A 86 24.34 -21.86 16.06
CA GLY A 86 23.60 -20.83 16.81
C GLY A 86 22.76 -19.92 15.91
N PHE A 87 21.77 -20.48 15.20
CA PHE A 87 20.87 -19.76 14.33
C PHE A 87 19.75 -19.15 15.17
N SER A 88 19.92 -17.89 15.58
CA SER A 88 18.84 -17.11 16.18
C SER A 88 17.92 -16.61 15.07
N LEU A 89 16.68 -17.07 15.04
CA LEU A 89 15.63 -16.52 14.18
C LEU A 89 15.33 -15.07 14.64
N LYS A 90 16.10 -14.11 14.13
CA LYS A 90 15.82 -12.69 14.35
C LYS A 90 14.60 -12.34 13.51
N GLY A 91 13.50 -11.97 14.19
CA GLY A 91 12.34 -11.39 13.52
C GLY A 91 12.67 -10.04 12.87
N LEU A 92 11.66 -9.38 12.30
CA LEU A 92 11.84 -8.00 11.88
C LEU A 92 12.11 -7.16 13.13
N GLY A 93 13.37 -6.78 13.34
CA GLY A 93 13.72 -5.85 14.40
C GLY A 93 12.95 -4.54 14.25
N PHE A 94 12.97 -3.70 15.28
CA PHE A 94 12.24 -2.42 15.29
C PHE A 94 12.47 -1.57 14.03
N GLY A 95 13.73 -1.53 13.54
CA GLY A 95 14.06 -0.84 12.29
C GLY A 95 13.42 -1.45 11.04
N GLY A 96 13.29 -2.78 10.97
CA GLY A 96 12.64 -3.47 9.86
C GLY A 96 11.14 -3.22 9.83
N VAL A 97 10.49 -3.22 11.01
CA VAL A 97 9.07 -2.86 11.16
C VAL A 97 8.84 -1.42 10.69
N LEU A 98 9.69 -0.48 11.12
CA LEU A 98 9.62 0.92 10.70
C LEU A 98 9.80 1.06 9.18
N MET A 99 10.82 0.43 8.59
CA MET A 99 11.02 0.47 7.14
C MET A 99 9.84 -0.13 6.37
N LEU A 100 9.24 -1.20 6.89
CA LEU A 100 8.09 -1.84 6.26
C LEU A 100 6.87 -0.93 6.28
N ILE A 101 6.52 -0.37 7.44
CA ILE A 101 5.37 0.54 7.58
C ILE A 101 5.57 1.81 6.75
N VAL A 102 6.74 2.46 6.87
CA VAL A 102 7.03 3.69 6.14
C VAL A 102 7.10 3.42 4.64
N GLY A 103 7.76 2.33 4.23
CA GLY A 103 7.88 1.94 2.83
C GLY A 103 6.53 1.60 2.20
N SER A 104 5.69 0.82 2.87
CA SER A 104 4.36 0.46 2.36
C SER A 104 3.43 1.67 2.27
N SER A 105 3.49 2.58 3.26
CA SER A 105 2.72 3.82 3.28
C SER A 105 3.14 4.77 2.17
N LEU A 106 4.45 4.97 1.99
CA LEU A 106 5.01 5.79 0.92
C LEU A 106 4.67 5.22 -0.46
N LEU A 107 4.75 3.90 -0.64
CA LEU A 107 4.35 3.25 -1.89
C LEU A 107 2.86 3.39 -2.17
N GLY A 108 1.99 3.22 -1.17
CA GLY A 108 0.55 3.43 -1.32
C GLY A 108 0.20 4.89 -1.63
N TRP A 109 0.86 5.84 -0.98
CA TRP A 109 0.70 7.26 -1.23
C TRP A 109 1.21 7.65 -2.63
N ALA A 110 2.41 7.20 -3.02
CA ALA A 110 2.97 7.46 -4.34
C ALA A 110 2.13 6.81 -5.45
N GLY A 111 1.65 5.58 -5.23
CA GLY A 111 0.76 4.88 -6.15
C GLY A 111 -0.56 5.62 -6.36
N SER A 112 -1.19 6.09 -5.27
CA SER A 112 -2.38 6.94 -5.35
C SER A 112 -2.08 8.29 -5.99
N TRP A 113 -0.93 8.91 -5.70
CA TRP A 113 -0.52 10.17 -6.32
C TRP A 113 -0.41 10.02 -7.85
N VAL A 114 0.27 8.98 -8.32
CA VAL A 114 0.42 8.69 -9.76
C VAL A 114 -0.94 8.38 -10.39
N ALA A 115 -1.75 7.52 -9.76
CA ALA A 115 -3.05 7.13 -10.26
C ALA A 115 -4.02 8.32 -10.37
N THR A 116 -4.12 9.13 -9.31
CA THR A 116 -4.97 10.33 -9.26
C THR A 116 -4.53 11.37 -10.28
N THR A 117 -3.22 11.67 -10.39
CA THR A 117 -2.72 12.64 -11.37
C THR A 117 -3.04 12.21 -12.79
N ARG A 118 -2.91 10.91 -13.08
CA ARG A 118 -3.14 10.36 -14.42
C ARG A 118 -4.63 10.26 -14.76
N HIS A 119 -5.49 9.96 -13.80
CA HIS A 119 -6.94 9.85 -14.03
C HIS A 119 -7.67 11.19 -14.00
N LEU A 120 -7.34 12.12 -13.09
CA LEU A 120 -7.94 13.46 -13.08
C LEU A 120 -7.64 14.22 -14.38
N ARG A 121 -6.44 14.03 -14.96
CA ARG A 121 -6.07 14.65 -16.24
C ARG A 121 -6.83 14.07 -17.45
N ASN A 122 -7.50 12.93 -17.29
CA ASN A 122 -8.38 12.36 -18.31
C ASN A 122 -9.86 12.77 -18.12
N ILE A 123 -10.18 13.52 -17.05
CA ILE A 123 -11.53 14.03 -16.74
C ILE A 123 -11.55 15.56 -16.91
N GLU A 124 -10.85 16.08 -17.92
CA GLU A 124 -11.08 17.43 -18.42
C GLU A 124 -12.23 17.36 -19.44
N PRO A 125 -13.34 18.10 -19.22
CA PRO A 125 -14.44 18.14 -20.17
C PRO A 125 -14.02 18.93 -21.41
N SER A 126 -14.30 18.38 -22.59
CA SER A 126 -14.41 19.11 -23.86
C SER A 126 -15.64 20.01 -23.87
#